data_AF-Q2L8L0-F1
#
_entry.id   AF-Q2L8L0-F1
#
_cell.length_a   1.000
_cell.length_b   1.000
_cell.length_c   1.000
_cell.angle_alpha   90.00
_cell.angle_beta   90.00
_cell.angle_gamma   90.00
#
_symmetry.space_group_name_H-M   'P 1'
#
loop_
_entity.id
_entity.type
_entity.pdbx_description
1 polymer ?
#
loop_
_entity_poly.entity_id
_entity_poly.type
_entity_poly.pdbx_seq_one_letter_code
_entity_poly.pdbx_strand_id
1 'polypeptide(L)'
;GALGSFGGMFDLSSLHLKEPVLVSGTDGVGTKLLLAIEADKHDTIGIDCVAMCVNDILAQGAEPLFFLDYIATGKTDPVKMEQIVKGVADGCEQAGAALIGGETAEMPDMYGAEDYDLAGFTVGAVEKQKLITEGAVKAGDTLIGIPSSGIHSNGYSLVRKIFFKDNEFSLDAEISELDVPLVEELLKPTRIYVKPVLEVLKEVDVHGITHVTGGGFVENLPRMLTSDLAVKVELGSW
;
A
#
# COMPACT_ATOMS: atom_id res chain seq x y z
N GLY A 1 -12.89 20.01 -4.38
CA GLY A 1 -13.31 20.59 -5.68
C GLY A 1 -14.36 19.70 -6.32
N ALA A 2 -14.96 20.12 -7.44
CA ALA A 2 -15.85 19.27 -8.25
C ALA A 2 -15.04 18.38 -9.21
N LEU A 3 -15.55 17.19 -9.53
CA LEU A 3 -14.96 16.29 -10.55
C LEU A 3 -14.90 17.00 -11.91
N GLY A 4 -13.76 16.94 -12.60
CA GLY A 4 -13.57 17.50 -13.95
C GLY A 4 -12.93 18.89 -14.02
N SER A 5 -12.41 19.46 -12.92
CA SER A 5 -11.49 20.60 -12.99
C SER A 5 -10.07 20.16 -13.38
N PHE A 6 -9.26 21.05 -13.97
CA PHE A 6 -7.87 20.80 -14.40
C PHE A 6 -6.94 20.22 -13.32
N GLY A 7 -7.32 20.30 -12.04
CA GLY A 7 -6.66 19.62 -10.94
C GLY A 7 -7.58 19.47 -9.74
N GLY A 8 -7.31 18.47 -8.90
CA GLY A 8 -7.90 18.33 -7.58
C GLY A 8 -7.43 19.45 -6.64
N MET A 9 -8.28 19.87 -5.71
CA MET A 9 -7.95 20.89 -4.71
C MET A 9 -8.30 20.39 -3.32
N PHE A 10 -7.37 20.58 -2.38
CA PHE A 10 -7.50 20.22 -0.98
C PHE A 10 -7.24 21.44 -0.09
N ASP A 11 -8.14 21.70 0.87
CA ASP A 11 -8.04 22.86 1.74
C ASP A 11 -7.20 22.55 2.99
N LEU A 12 -5.97 23.06 3.01
CA LEU A 12 -5.04 22.89 4.13
C LEU A 12 -5.43 23.69 5.38
N SER A 13 -6.31 24.69 5.27
CA SER A 13 -6.73 25.51 6.42
C SER A 13 -7.53 24.70 7.46
N SER A 14 -8.09 23.56 7.04
CA SER A 14 -8.84 22.62 7.87
C SER A 14 -7.97 21.73 8.79
N LEU A 15 -6.65 21.67 8.54
CA LEU A 15 -5.76 20.71 9.21
C LEU A 15 -5.32 21.12 10.62
N HIS A 16 -5.56 22.38 11.01
CA HIS A 16 -5.19 22.93 12.32
C HIS A 16 -3.72 22.72 12.73
N LEU A 17 -2.80 22.54 11.76
CA LEU A 17 -1.36 22.39 11.97
C LEU A 17 -0.67 23.75 12.13
N LYS A 18 0.38 23.82 12.97
CA LYS A 18 1.16 25.05 13.19
C LYS A 18 2.36 25.14 12.25
N GLU A 19 3.16 24.08 12.17
CA GLU A 19 4.32 23.97 11.27
C GLU A 19 4.13 22.74 10.36
N PRO A 20 3.18 22.78 9.40
CA PRO A 20 2.87 21.61 8.59
C PRO A 20 4.05 21.21 7.70
N VAL A 21 4.34 19.90 7.68
CA VAL A 21 5.21 19.25 6.71
C VAL A 21 4.35 18.35 5.83
N LEU A 22 4.44 18.53 4.52
CA LEU A 22 3.82 17.63 3.56
C LEU A 22 4.75 16.45 3.30
N VAL A 23 4.20 15.24 3.34
CA VAL A 23 4.90 13.99 3.05
C VAL A 23 4.18 13.35 1.88
N SER A 24 4.88 13.11 0.78
CA SER A 24 4.31 12.52 -0.43
C SER A 24 4.97 11.17 -0.72
N GLY A 25 4.19 10.23 -1.23
CA GLY A 25 4.68 8.94 -1.68
C GLY A 25 4.05 8.57 -3.03
N THR A 26 4.77 7.78 -3.81
CA THR A 26 4.25 7.15 -5.02
C THR A 26 4.70 5.71 -5.05
N ASP A 27 3.79 4.82 -5.41
CA ASP A 27 4.09 3.41 -5.55
C ASP A 27 3.13 2.77 -6.55
N GLY A 28 3.48 1.57 -7.01
CA GLY A 28 2.62 0.72 -7.81
C GLY A 28 2.26 -0.56 -7.07
N VAL A 29 1.37 -1.35 -7.67
CA VAL A 29 1.01 -2.67 -7.13
C VAL A 29 2.12 -3.70 -7.42
N GLY A 30 2.77 -3.59 -8.57
CA GLY A 30 3.78 -4.53 -9.04
C GLY A 30 3.19 -5.85 -9.53
N THR A 31 3.97 -6.93 -9.46
CA THR A 31 3.65 -8.21 -10.14
C THR A 31 2.41 -8.96 -9.62
N LYS A 32 1.75 -8.47 -8.56
CA LYS A 32 0.43 -8.95 -8.14
C LYS A 32 -0.65 -8.67 -9.20
N LEU A 33 -0.49 -7.59 -9.99
CA LEU A 33 -1.36 -7.26 -11.13
C LEU A 33 -1.53 -8.42 -12.10
N LEU A 34 -0.45 -9.15 -12.39
CA LEU A 34 -0.48 -10.30 -13.28
C LEU A 34 -1.42 -11.40 -12.77
N LEU A 35 -1.51 -11.59 -11.46
CA LEU A 35 -2.43 -12.56 -10.87
C LEU A 35 -3.88 -12.07 -10.91
N ALA A 36 -4.10 -10.78 -10.66
CA ALA A 36 -5.42 -10.16 -10.77
C ALA A 36 -5.98 -10.25 -12.21
N ILE A 37 -5.12 -10.01 -13.21
CA ILE A 37 -5.44 -10.17 -14.64
C ILE A 37 -5.74 -11.63 -14.97
N GLU A 38 -4.88 -12.57 -14.55
CA GLU A 38 -5.06 -13.99 -14.81
C GLU A 38 -6.34 -14.56 -14.19
N ALA A 39 -6.76 -14.01 -13.05
CA ALA A 39 -7.96 -14.40 -12.32
C ALA A 39 -9.24 -13.65 -12.72
N ASP A 40 -9.14 -12.61 -13.56
CA ASP A 40 -10.24 -11.69 -13.88
C ASP A 40 -10.89 -11.08 -12.61
N LYS A 41 -10.05 -10.72 -11.63
CA LYS A 41 -10.45 -10.15 -10.32
C LYS A 41 -9.72 -8.84 -10.07
N HIS A 42 -10.41 -7.71 -10.24
CA HIS A 42 -9.78 -6.38 -10.25
C HIS A 42 -10.26 -5.43 -9.14
N ASP A 43 -11.31 -5.80 -8.40
CA ASP A 43 -12.03 -4.93 -7.48
C ASP A 43 -11.29 -4.64 -6.16
N THR A 44 -10.24 -5.40 -5.85
CA THR A 44 -9.41 -5.21 -4.65
C THR A 44 -8.02 -4.67 -4.94
N ILE A 45 -7.56 -4.68 -6.19
CA ILE A 45 -6.17 -4.33 -6.55
C ILE A 45 -5.87 -2.84 -6.34
N GLY A 46 -6.91 -2.00 -6.43
CA GLY A 46 -6.82 -0.59 -6.09
C GLY A 46 -6.55 -0.35 -4.61
N ILE A 47 -7.03 -1.24 -3.72
CA ILE A 47 -6.73 -1.17 -2.28
C ILE A 47 -5.24 -1.42 -2.05
N ASP A 48 -4.65 -2.40 -2.76
CA ASP A 48 -3.20 -2.65 -2.71
C ASP A 48 -2.39 -1.42 -3.09
N CYS A 49 -2.76 -0.76 -4.19
CA CYS A 49 -2.09 0.46 -4.66
C CYS A 49 -2.12 1.58 -3.61
N VAL A 50 -3.31 1.85 -3.05
CA VAL A 50 -3.47 2.87 -2.01
C VAL A 50 -2.67 2.49 -0.77
N ALA A 51 -2.76 1.24 -0.32
CA ALA A 51 -2.10 0.76 0.89
C ALA A 51 -0.58 0.91 0.82
N MET A 52 0.03 0.59 -0.33
CA MET A 52 1.47 0.76 -0.53
C MET A 52 1.91 2.21 -0.31
N CYS A 53 1.18 3.17 -0.90
CA CYS A 53 1.51 4.59 -0.76
C CYS A 53 1.23 5.13 0.65
N VAL A 54 0.05 4.85 1.22
CA VAL A 54 -0.38 5.49 2.47
C VAL A 54 0.34 4.91 3.69
N ASN A 55 0.68 3.61 3.67
CA ASN A 55 1.46 3.01 4.75
C ASN A 55 2.91 3.51 4.77
N ASP A 56 3.46 3.89 3.62
CA ASP A 56 4.81 4.47 3.53
C ASP A 56 4.88 5.85 4.17
N ILE A 57 3.96 6.77 3.82
CA ILE A 57 3.96 8.11 4.43
C ILE A 57 3.58 8.08 5.91
N LEU A 58 2.77 7.09 6.32
CA LEU A 58 2.43 6.83 7.71
C LEU A 58 3.68 6.45 8.53
N ALA A 59 4.71 5.87 7.92
CA ALA A 59 5.95 5.54 8.61
C ALA A 59 6.71 6.79 9.10
N GLN A 60 6.46 7.96 8.50
CA GLN A 60 6.94 9.25 9.02
C GLN A 60 5.93 9.96 9.95
N GLY A 61 4.83 9.29 10.29
CA GLY A 61 3.76 9.83 11.14
C GLY A 61 2.78 10.75 10.40
N ALA A 62 2.78 10.76 9.06
CA ALA A 62 1.87 11.60 8.29
C ALA A 62 0.46 11.02 8.18
N GLU A 63 -0.53 11.88 8.38
CA GLU A 63 -1.93 11.58 8.10
C GLU A 63 -2.20 11.80 6.60
N PRO A 64 -2.63 10.78 5.84
CA PRO A 64 -2.97 10.92 4.43
C PRO A 64 -4.10 11.94 4.23
N LEU A 65 -3.93 12.86 3.28
CA LEU A 65 -4.92 13.89 2.96
C LEU A 65 -5.67 13.52 1.68
N PHE A 66 -4.91 13.23 0.63
CA PHE A 66 -5.48 12.94 -0.67
C PHE A 66 -4.63 11.95 -1.47
N PHE A 67 -5.28 11.39 -2.49
CA PHE A 67 -4.72 10.40 -3.39
C PHE A 67 -5.01 10.77 -4.84
N LEU A 68 -4.09 10.40 -5.72
CA LEU A 68 -4.27 10.39 -7.17
C LEU A 68 -3.83 9.04 -7.72
N ASP A 69 -4.52 8.56 -8.75
CA ASP A 69 -4.17 7.34 -9.46
C ASP A 69 -3.80 7.60 -10.93
N TYR A 70 -2.98 6.72 -11.49
CA TYR A 70 -2.70 6.67 -12.92
C TYR A 70 -2.86 5.23 -13.38
N ILE A 71 -3.74 5.00 -14.35
CA ILE A 71 -4.01 3.70 -14.93
C ILE A 71 -3.54 3.70 -16.38
N ALA A 72 -2.61 2.82 -16.71
CA ALA A 72 -2.19 2.53 -18.07
C ALA A 72 -2.77 1.20 -18.51
N THR A 73 -3.34 1.11 -19.71
CA THR A 73 -3.91 -0.15 -20.23
C THR A 73 -3.66 -0.30 -21.72
N GLY A 74 -3.59 -1.54 -22.23
CA GLY A 74 -3.53 -1.78 -23.67
C GLY A 74 -4.84 -1.43 -24.37
N LYS A 75 -5.98 -1.72 -23.71
CA LYS A 75 -7.32 -1.40 -24.19
C LYS A 75 -8.23 -1.06 -23.02
N THR A 76 -9.05 -0.03 -23.19
CA THR A 76 -10.02 0.35 -22.17
C THR A 76 -11.21 -0.61 -22.17
N ASP A 77 -11.40 -1.28 -21.04
CA ASP A 77 -12.64 -1.98 -20.70
C ASP A 77 -13.32 -1.22 -19.53
N PRO A 78 -14.48 -0.58 -19.77
CA PRO A 78 -15.18 0.19 -18.74
C PRO A 78 -15.52 -0.61 -17.48
N VAL A 79 -15.83 -1.90 -17.59
CA VAL A 79 -16.21 -2.75 -16.44
C VAL A 79 -14.98 -3.04 -15.58
N LYS A 80 -13.85 -3.38 -16.24
CA LYS A 80 -12.56 -3.58 -15.55
C LYS A 80 -12.09 -2.29 -14.87
N MET A 81 -12.20 -1.15 -15.56
CA MET A 81 -11.80 0.15 -15.01
C MET A 81 -12.66 0.55 -13.81
N GLU A 82 -13.98 0.31 -13.85
CA GLU A 82 -14.87 0.54 -12.71
C GLU A 82 -14.43 -0.27 -11.49
N GLN A 83 -14.08 -1.54 -11.66
CA GLN A 83 -13.59 -2.38 -10.56
C GLN A 83 -12.28 -1.86 -9.96
N ILE A 84 -11.31 -1.50 -10.81
CA ILE A 84 -10.02 -0.96 -10.36
C ILE A 84 -10.23 0.33 -9.56
N VAL A 85 -10.99 1.28 -10.11
CA VAL A 85 -11.27 2.57 -9.48
C VAL A 85 -12.09 2.40 -8.19
N LYS A 86 -13.03 1.46 -8.16
CA LYS A 86 -13.74 1.08 -6.92
C LYS A 86 -12.75 0.65 -5.84
N GLY A 87 -11.79 -0.22 -6.16
CA GLY A 87 -10.75 -0.64 -5.21
C GLY A 87 -9.91 0.54 -4.70
N VAL A 88 -9.56 1.50 -5.58
CA VAL A 88 -8.83 2.72 -5.19
C VAL A 88 -9.68 3.57 -4.25
N ALA A 89 -10.96 3.77 -4.56
CA ALA A 89 -11.88 4.53 -3.72
C ALA A 89 -12.07 3.87 -2.34
N ASP A 90 -12.27 2.55 -2.28
CA ASP A 90 -12.39 1.77 -1.04
C ASP A 90 -11.10 1.86 -0.20
N GLY A 91 -9.93 1.84 -0.85
CA GLY A 91 -8.64 2.05 -0.19
C GLY A 91 -8.51 3.45 0.40
N CYS A 92 -8.91 4.48 -0.36
CA CYS A 92 -8.90 5.87 0.10
C CYS A 92 -9.81 6.07 1.31
N GLU A 93 -11.02 5.49 1.30
CA GLU A 93 -11.96 5.54 2.44
C GLU A 93 -11.38 4.87 3.71
N GLN A 94 -10.74 3.72 3.54
CA GLN A 94 -10.04 3.03 4.64
C GLN A 94 -8.91 3.88 5.21
N ALA A 95 -8.13 4.56 4.35
CA ALA A 95 -7.04 5.45 4.73
C ALA A 95 -7.51 6.79 5.31
N GLY A 96 -8.76 7.21 5.05
CA GLY A 96 -9.22 8.56 5.38
C GLY A 96 -8.71 9.63 4.40
N ALA A 97 -8.24 9.23 3.22
CA ALA A 97 -7.77 10.13 2.17
C ALA A 97 -8.88 10.44 1.16
N ALA A 98 -8.87 11.63 0.59
CA ALA A 98 -9.75 11.98 -0.52
C ALA A 98 -9.14 11.55 -1.88
N LEU A 99 -9.86 10.79 -2.69
CA LEU A 99 -9.49 10.59 -4.10
C LEU A 99 -9.87 11.86 -4.89
N ILE A 100 -8.89 12.68 -5.25
CA ILE A 100 -9.15 14.03 -5.80
C ILE A 100 -8.87 14.16 -7.30
N GLY A 101 -8.33 13.13 -7.93
CA GLY A 101 -8.06 13.09 -9.35
C GLY A 101 -7.38 11.79 -9.75
N GLY A 102 -7.33 11.55 -11.05
CA GLY A 102 -6.62 10.43 -11.64
C GLY A 102 -6.58 10.58 -13.15
N GLU A 103 -5.87 9.69 -13.83
CA GLU A 103 -5.77 9.68 -15.29
C GLU A 103 -5.80 8.26 -15.83
N THR A 104 -6.40 8.06 -17.00
CA THR A 104 -6.46 6.77 -17.69
C THR A 104 -5.87 6.90 -19.09
N ALA A 105 -4.85 6.10 -19.39
CA ALA A 105 -4.14 6.13 -20.66
C ALA A 105 -4.26 4.77 -21.38
N GLU A 106 -4.88 4.80 -22.57
CA GLU A 106 -4.91 3.65 -23.49
C GLU A 106 -3.68 3.66 -24.42
N MET A 107 -2.87 2.60 -24.36
CA MET A 107 -1.57 2.48 -25.02
C MET A 107 -1.37 1.07 -25.64
N PRO A 108 -2.09 0.75 -26.74
CA PRO A 108 -2.16 -0.62 -27.30
C PRO A 108 -0.84 -1.17 -27.87
N ASP A 109 0.10 -0.29 -28.23
CA ASP A 109 1.43 -0.71 -28.71
C ASP A 109 2.44 -0.93 -27.56
N MET A 110 2.09 -0.56 -26.33
CA MET A 110 2.93 -0.67 -25.15
C MET A 110 2.50 -1.81 -24.22
N TYR A 111 1.19 -2.00 -24.05
CA TYR A 111 0.59 -3.01 -23.17
C TYR A 111 -0.23 -4.02 -23.98
N GLY A 112 -0.25 -5.28 -23.54
CA GLY A 112 -1.17 -6.28 -24.08
C GLY A 112 -2.63 -5.87 -23.88
N ALA A 113 -3.54 -6.42 -24.68
CA ALA A 113 -4.95 -6.00 -24.69
C ALA A 113 -5.64 -6.10 -23.32
N GLU A 114 -5.24 -7.07 -22.49
CA GLU A 114 -5.79 -7.28 -21.15
C GLU A 114 -4.92 -6.71 -20.02
N ASP A 115 -3.69 -6.31 -20.36
CA ASP A 115 -2.70 -5.82 -19.40
C ASP A 115 -3.01 -4.39 -18.99
N TYR A 116 -2.82 -4.11 -17.71
CA TYR A 116 -2.81 -2.77 -17.17
C TYR A 116 -1.74 -2.61 -16.08
N ASP A 117 -1.31 -1.37 -15.89
CA ASP A 117 -0.51 -0.93 -14.75
C ASP A 117 -1.28 0.11 -13.95
N LEU A 118 -1.04 0.12 -12.64
CA LEU A 118 -1.71 1.00 -11.69
C LEU A 118 -0.65 1.62 -10.78
N ALA A 119 -0.50 2.94 -10.92
CA ALA A 119 0.34 3.75 -10.06
C ALA A 119 -0.52 4.65 -9.16
N GLY A 120 -0.06 4.81 -7.93
CA GLY A 120 -0.67 5.64 -6.91
C GLY A 120 0.24 6.79 -6.51
N PHE A 121 -0.37 7.89 -6.09
CA PHE A 121 0.31 9.02 -5.52
C PHE A 121 -0.49 9.54 -4.33
N THR A 122 0.15 9.64 -3.17
CA THR A 122 -0.48 10.18 -1.96
C THR A 122 0.28 11.39 -1.44
N VAL A 123 -0.47 12.29 -0.81
CA VAL A 123 0.09 13.37 0.01
C VAL A 123 -0.58 13.32 1.37
N GLY A 124 0.23 13.29 2.41
CA GLY A 124 -0.16 13.46 3.79
C GLY A 124 0.44 14.71 4.40
N ALA A 125 0.02 15.01 5.62
CA ALA A 125 0.60 16.08 6.43
C ALA A 125 0.89 15.61 7.85
N VAL A 126 1.91 16.23 8.44
CA VAL A 126 2.29 16.03 9.84
C VAL A 126 2.78 17.34 10.43
N GLU A 127 2.59 17.53 11.74
CA GLU A 127 3.23 18.61 12.47
C GLU A 127 4.74 18.36 12.49
N LYS A 128 5.56 19.37 12.17
CA LYS A 128 7.03 19.21 12.05
C LYS A 128 7.67 18.56 13.27
N GLN A 129 7.17 18.87 14.46
CA GLN A 129 7.68 18.35 15.74
C GLN A 129 7.28 16.89 16.02
N LYS A 130 6.29 16.36 15.28
CA LYS A 130 5.81 14.97 15.37
C LYS A 130 6.34 14.09 14.24
N LEU A 131 7.12 14.65 13.32
CA LEU A 131 7.70 13.90 12.22
C LEU A 131 8.62 12.79 12.77
N ILE A 132 8.32 11.55 12.43
CA ILE A 132 9.14 10.40 12.82
C ILE A 132 10.32 10.33 11.86
N THR A 133 11.52 10.48 12.41
CA THR A 133 12.78 10.49 11.66
C THR A 133 13.77 9.52 12.33
N GLU A 134 14.84 9.21 11.61
CA GLU A 134 15.93 8.38 12.17
C GLU A 134 16.51 9.03 13.43
N GLY A 135 16.79 8.20 14.45
CA GLY A 135 17.52 8.61 15.66
C GLY A 135 16.70 8.72 16.94
N ALA A 136 15.37 8.58 16.89
CA ALA A 136 14.56 8.49 18.11
C ALA A 136 14.63 7.08 18.76
N VAL A 137 14.82 6.04 17.94
CA VAL A 137 14.99 4.65 18.40
C VAL A 137 16.25 4.50 19.24
N LYS A 138 16.16 3.75 20.35
CA LYS A 138 17.24 3.52 21.31
C LYS A 138 17.33 2.04 21.69
N ALA A 139 18.50 1.62 22.16
CA ALA A 139 18.68 0.30 22.73
C ALA A 139 17.72 0.10 23.94
N GLY A 140 16.97 -0.99 23.92
CA GLY A 140 15.94 -1.29 24.93
C GLY A 140 14.52 -0.95 24.50
N ASP A 141 14.33 -0.27 23.37
CA ASP A 141 13.00 -0.08 22.78
C ASP A 141 12.36 -1.42 22.40
N THR A 142 11.03 -1.47 22.53
CA THR A 142 10.25 -2.66 22.19
C THR A 142 9.72 -2.56 20.76
N LEU A 143 9.99 -3.57 19.95
CA LEU A 143 9.40 -3.71 18.62
C LEU A 143 8.01 -4.35 18.72
N ILE A 144 6.99 -3.69 18.19
CA ILE A 144 5.63 -4.22 18.08
C ILE A 144 5.32 -4.45 16.60
N GLY A 145 4.95 -5.68 16.24
CA GLY A 145 4.49 -6.03 14.90
C GLY A 145 2.97 -5.94 14.79
N ILE A 146 2.47 -5.34 13.71
CA ILE A 146 1.05 -5.40 13.35
C ILE A 146 0.89 -6.48 12.26
N PRO A 147 0.03 -7.50 12.45
CA PRO A 147 -0.14 -8.58 11.48
C PRO A 147 -0.57 -8.07 10.11
N SER A 148 0.10 -8.57 9.07
CA SER A 148 -0.32 -8.43 7.68
C SER A 148 -1.62 -9.19 7.43
N SER A 149 -2.28 -8.89 6.32
CA SER A 149 -3.41 -9.68 5.83
C SER A 149 -2.93 -10.94 5.11
N GLY A 150 -1.70 -10.96 4.62
CA GLY A 150 -1.10 -12.04 3.86
C GLY A 150 0.22 -11.56 3.24
N ILE A 151 0.42 -11.87 1.95
CA ILE A 151 1.62 -11.52 1.17
C ILE A 151 1.68 -10.02 0.82
N HIS A 152 0.55 -9.30 0.97
CA HIS A 152 0.40 -7.89 0.59
C HIS A 152 0.65 -7.69 -0.90
N SER A 153 1.51 -6.74 -1.31
CA SER A 153 1.81 -6.43 -2.71
C SER A 153 3.25 -6.77 -3.13
N ASN A 154 4.00 -7.50 -2.30
CA ASN A 154 5.43 -7.79 -2.52
C ASN A 154 5.71 -9.28 -2.68
N GLY A 155 6.71 -9.65 -3.50
CA GLY A 155 7.13 -11.05 -3.66
C GLY A 155 6.32 -11.88 -4.66
N TYR A 156 5.36 -11.31 -5.39
CA TYR A 156 4.48 -12.05 -6.30
C TYR A 156 5.20 -12.72 -7.47
N SER A 157 6.36 -12.21 -7.90
CA SER A 157 7.23 -12.92 -8.84
C SER A 157 7.63 -14.31 -8.34
N LEU A 158 7.96 -14.43 -7.05
CA LEU A 158 8.33 -15.70 -6.42
C LEU A 158 7.08 -16.57 -6.17
N VAL A 159 5.99 -15.97 -5.68
CA VAL A 159 4.70 -16.67 -5.49
C VAL A 159 4.26 -17.34 -6.78
N ARG A 160 4.22 -16.59 -7.89
CA ARG A 160 3.80 -17.11 -9.19
C ARG A 160 4.75 -18.18 -9.71
N LYS A 161 6.05 -18.05 -9.44
CA LYS A 161 7.04 -19.08 -9.79
C LYS A 161 6.74 -20.38 -9.03
N ILE A 162 6.56 -20.31 -7.72
CA ILE A 162 6.33 -21.49 -6.87
C ILE A 162 5.02 -22.18 -7.25
N PHE A 163 3.89 -21.47 -7.20
CA PHE A 163 2.60 -22.12 -7.40
C PHE A 163 2.33 -22.50 -8.85
N PHE A 164 2.48 -21.56 -9.78
CA PHE A 164 1.97 -21.74 -11.15
C PHE A 164 3.01 -22.25 -12.15
N LYS A 165 4.30 -21.94 -11.95
CA LYS A 165 5.37 -22.35 -12.90
C LYS A 165 6.07 -23.64 -12.50
N ASP A 166 6.41 -23.78 -11.22
CA ASP A 166 7.18 -24.93 -10.74
C ASP A 166 6.29 -26.11 -10.33
N ASN A 167 5.05 -25.84 -9.90
CA ASN A 167 4.15 -26.84 -9.35
C ASN A 167 2.76 -26.91 -10.04
N GLU A 168 2.51 -26.08 -11.05
CA GLU A 168 1.31 -26.15 -11.91
C GLU A 168 -0.03 -26.15 -11.15
N PHE A 169 -0.11 -25.44 -10.02
CA PHE A 169 -1.38 -25.26 -9.30
C PHE A 169 -2.38 -24.51 -10.18
N SER A 170 -3.67 -24.85 -10.09
CA SER A 170 -4.73 -24.01 -10.64
C SER A 170 -5.01 -22.82 -9.70
N LEU A 171 -5.60 -21.74 -10.24
CA LEU A 171 -5.99 -20.58 -9.43
C LEU A 171 -6.99 -20.96 -8.33
N ASP A 172 -7.90 -21.88 -8.61
CA ASP A 172 -8.94 -22.38 -7.72
C ASP A 172 -8.49 -23.57 -6.87
N ALA A 173 -7.19 -23.89 -6.84
CA ALA A 173 -6.67 -25.01 -6.06
C ALA A 173 -7.05 -24.89 -4.58
N GLU A 174 -7.62 -25.96 -4.04
CA GLU A 174 -7.85 -26.13 -2.61
C GLU A 174 -6.58 -26.67 -1.95
N ILE A 175 -6.09 -25.97 -0.94
CA ILE A 175 -4.90 -26.35 -0.16
C ILE A 175 -5.37 -26.60 1.27
N SER A 176 -4.96 -27.72 1.88
CA SER A 176 -5.43 -28.13 3.21
C SER A 176 -5.21 -27.09 4.31
N GLU A 177 -4.19 -26.25 4.15
CA GLU A 177 -3.79 -25.19 5.07
C GLU A 177 -4.55 -23.88 4.83
N LEU A 178 -5.35 -23.78 3.77
CA LEU A 178 -6.13 -22.59 3.41
C LEU A 178 -7.63 -22.85 3.61
N ASP A 179 -8.33 -21.85 4.16
CA ASP A 179 -9.79 -21.89 4.31
C ASP A 179 -10.54 -21.44 3.04
N VAL A 180 -9.81 -20.89 2.06
CA VAL A 180 -10.34 -20.34 0.81
C VAL A 180 -9.50 -20.82 -0.39
N PRO A 181 -10.02 -20.74 -1.63
CA PRO A 181 -9.24 -21.08 -2.82
C PRO A 181 -7.94 -20.27 -2.91
N LEU A 182 -6.89 -20.88 -3.48
CA LEU A 182 -5.55 -20.28 -3.59
C LEU A 182 -5.58 -18.83 -4.11
N VAL A 183 -6.32 -18.56 -5.17
CA VAL A 183 -6.44 -17.21 -5.75
C VAL A 183 -7.05 -16.19 -4.81
N GLU A 184 -7.98 -16.59 -3.94
CA GLU A 184 -8.61 -15.68 -2.97
C GLU A 184 -7.64 -15.34 -1.83
N GLU A 185 -6.86 -16.31 -1.37
CA GLU A 185 -5.81 -16.06 -0.40
C GLU A 185 -4.72 -15.15 -0.97
N LEU A 186 -4.29 -15.41 -2.21
CA LEU A 186 -3.25 -14.62 -2.89
C LEU A 186 -3.73 -13.23 -3.32
N LEU A 187 -5.02 -13.02 -3.58
CA LEU A 187 -5.56 -11.70 -3.92
C LEU A 187 -6.13 -10.93 -2.73
N LYS A 188 -5.96 -11.45 -1.51
CA LYS A 188 -6.32 -10.72 -0.29
C LYS A 188 -5.62 -9.35 -0.28
N PRO A 189 -6.37 -8.24 -0.09
CA PRO A 189 -5.82 -6.90 -0.25
C PRO A 189 -4.81 -6.58 0.87
N THR A 190 -3.83 -5.76 0.54
CA THR A 190 -2.87 -5.18 1.49
C THR A 190 -3.61 -4.41 2.56
N ARG A 191 -3.20 -4.61 3.81
CA ARG A 191 -3.84 -3.99 4.97
C ARG A 191 -3.43 -2.52 5.05
N ILE A 192 -4.41 -1.63 5.20
CA ILE A 192 -4.19 -0.20 5.44
C ILE A 192 -4.12 0.02 6.95
N TYR A 193 -3.00 0.54 7.44
CA TYR A 193 -2.73 0.69 8.89
C TYR A 193 -3.01 2.10 9.42
N VAL A 194 -3.41 3.02 8.57
CA VAL A 194 -3.49 4.47 8.86
C VAL A 194 -4.26 4.77 10.13
N LYS A 195 -5.56 4.43 10.19
CA LYS A 195 -6.41 4.75 11.34
C LYS A 195 -5.86 4.19 12.67
N PRO A 196 -5.58 2.88 12.83
CA PRO A 196 -5.10 2.37 14.10
C PRO A 196 -3.73 2.93 14.51
N VAL A 197 -2.82 3.19 13.57
CA VAL A 197 -1.49 3.75 13.89
C VAL A 197 -1.61 5.22 14.29
N LEU A 198 -2.43 6.03 13.60
CA LEU A 198 -2.65 7.42 13.98
C LEU A 198 -3.26 7.55 15.38
N GLU A 199 -4.10 6.61 15.81
CA GLU A 199 -4.59 6.57 17.21
C GLU A 199 -3.46 6.26 18.20
N VAL A 200 -2.57 5.31 17.89
CA VAL A 200 -1.40 5.02 18.74
C VAL A 200 -0.48 6.23 18.86
N LEU A 201 -0.25 6.95 17.76
CA LEU A 201 0.60 8.15 17.73
C LEU A 201 0.05 9.33 18.56
N LYS A 202 -1.23 9.30 18.94
CA LYS A 202 -1.81 10.29 19.86
C LYS A 202 -1.51 9.97 21.32
N GLU A 203 -1.36 8.70 21.65
CA GLU A 203 -1.31 8.20 23.03
C GLU A 203 0.10 7.77 23.48
N VAL A 204 0.97 7.41 22.53
CA VAL A 204 2.28 6.82 22.80
C VAL A 204 3.38 7.54 22.02
N ASP A 205 4.53 7.71 22.67
CA ASP A 205 5.75 8.19 22.03
C ASP A 205 6.36 7.07 21.18
N VAL A 206 6.06 7.05 19.89
CA VAL A 206 6.56 6.06 18.94
C VAL A 206 7.90 6.53 18.39
N HIS A 207 8.96 5.80 18.72
CA HIS A 207 10.32 6.16 18.35
C HIS A 207 10.68 5.83 16.88
N GLY A 208 9.90 4.97 16.22
CA GLY A 208 10.15 4.58 14.84
C GLY A 208 9.02 3.71 14.29
N ILE A 209 8.79 3.81 12.98
CA ILE A 209 7.85 2.96 12.24
C ILE A 209 8.56 2.48 10.98
N THR A 210 8.31 1.23 10.60
CA THR A 210 8.81 0.67 9.35
C THR A 210 7.68 -0.11 8.67
N HIS A 211 7.41 0.25 7.43
CA HIS A 211 6.50 -0.49 6.57
C HIS A 211 7.28 -1.64 5.92
N VAL A 212 6.90 -2.88 6.24
CA VAL A 212 7.60 -4.07 5.75
C VAL A 212 7.08 -4.43 4.35
N THR A 213 7.88 -4.08 3.34
CA THR A 213 7.56 -4.28 1.91
C THR A 213 8.61 -5.18 1.24
N GLY A 214 9.09 -4.83 0.04
CA GLY A 214 10.17 -5.53 -0.65
C GLY A 214 11.40 -5.69 0.24
N GLY A 215 12.04 -6.87 0.18
CA GLY A 215 13.19 -7.20 1.04
C GLY A 215 12.86 -7.60 2.48
N GLY A 216 11.58 -7.51 2.89
CA GLY A 216 11.11 -7.99 4.18
C GLY A 216 11.81 -7.31 5.37
N PHE A 217 12.01 -8.05 6.46
CA PHE A 217 12.63 -7.50 7.67
C PHE A 217 14.07 -7.04 7.47
N VAL A 218 14.83 -7.74 6.61
CA VAL A 218 16.25 -7.49 6.41
C VAL A 218 16.50 -6.13 5.80
N GLU A 219 15.65 -5.71 4.86
CA GLU A 219 15.82 -4.42 4.17
C GLU A 219 15.03 -3.28 4.83
N ASN A 220 13.91 -3.56 5.49
CA ASN A 220 13.02 -2.51 5.99
C ASN A 220 13.27 -2.15 7.46
N LEU A 221 13.54 -3.11 8.35
CA LEU A 221 13.80 -2.80 9.76
C LEU A 221 15.01 -1.87 9.97
N PRO A 222 16.13 -2.00 9.24
CA PRO A 222 17.28 -1.12 9.43
C PRO A 222 17.01 0.35 9.07
N ARG A 223 16.01 0.65 8.23
CA ARG A 223 15.74 2.02 7.74
C ARG A 223 15.24 2.97 8.84
N MET A 224 14.77 2.45 9.98
CA MET A 224 14.39 3.27 11.13
C MET A 224 15.50 3.39 12.19
N LEU A 225 16.66 2.76 11.96
CA LEU A 225 17.74 2.62 12.94
C LEU A 225 18.95 3.48 12.56
N THR A 226 19.68 3.94 13.58
CA THR A 226 21.05 4.42 13.41
C THR A 226 22.02 3.24 13.27
N SER A 227 23.21 3.49 12.73
CA SER A 227 24.19 2.45 12.37
C SER A 227 24.75 1.65 13.55
N ASP A 228 24.54 2.11 14.78
CA ASP A 228 24.94 1.46 16.03
C ASP A 228 23.85 0.57 16.66
N LEU A 229 22.66 0.52 16.05
CA LEU A 229 21.52 -0.26 16.54
C LEU A 229 21.19 -1.44 15.63
N ALA A 230 20.59 -2.47 16.21
CA ALA A 230 20.06 -3.62 15.50
C ALA A 230 18.75 -4.08 16.17
N VAL A 231 17.88 -4.71 15.37
CA VAL A 231 16.63 -5.30 15.86
C VAL A 231 16.81 -6.79 16.08
N LYS A 232 16.39 -7.27 17.25
CA LYS A 232 16.26 -8.70 17.55
C LYS A 232 14.78 -9.08 17.48
N VAL A 233 14.44 -9.92 16.51
CA VAL A 233 13.10 -10.51 16.40
C VAL A 233 13.10 -11.89 17.06
N GLU A 234 12.15 -12.15 17.96
CA GLU A 234 11.95 -13.45 18.59
C GLU A 234 10.99 -14.30 17.75
N LEU A 235 11.49 -15.41 17.19
CA LEU A 235 10.64 -16.32 16.42
C LEU A 235 9.63 -17.01 17.34
N GLY A 236 8.38 -17.12 16.90
CA GLY A 236 7.27 -17.68 17.69
C GLY A 236 6.55 -16.65 18.57
N SER A 237 6.88 -15.36 18.45
CA SER A 237 6.14 -14.27 19.12
C SER A 237 4.86 -13.84 18.38
N TRP A 238 4.53 -14.50 17.27
CA TRP A 238 3.31 -14.32 16.47
C TRP A 238 2.77 -15.67 16.01
#